data_AF-A0A1Y4B542-F1
#
_entry.id   AF-A0A1Y4B542-F1
#
_cell.length_a   1.000
_cell.length_b   1.000
_cell.length_c   1.000
_cell.angle_alpha   90.00
_cell.angle_beta   90.00
_cell.angle_gamma   90.00
#
_symmetry.space_group_name_H-M   'P 1'
#
loop_
_entity.id
_entity.type
_entity.pdbx_description
1 polymer ?
#
loop_
_entity_poly.entity_id
_entity_poly.type
_entity_poly.pdbx_seq_one_letter_code
_entity_poly.pdbx_strand_id
1 'polypeptide(L)'
;MAIEHPFPPLYDKDSRILVLGSFPSVKSREQNFFYGHPQNRFWKTVAGVLSEDVPQTIEEKKKFLHRNHIALWDVIHSCDIEGSSDSTIRNVILNNLDVIFKEADIQAIYCNGAKSFEYYEKYQKKETGKEAVKLPSTSPANAAFSLERLKENWRQICVPLKAAPEGIGNILLKWYDYNARILPWRSEPTPYHVWISEIMLQQTRVEAVKKYYDRWMQELPEVKALAEVDDDKLMKLWEGLGYYNRARNLKAAAATIMEEYGGELPGSYEKLLSLKGIGEYTAGAIASIAFGLPEPAVDGNVLRVFSRLLAENGDITRQKVKKEIGREVRRVLPAERAGDFNQALMDLGSAVCLPNGQPLCGQCPWENVCQAHKAGRELDFPVKARKKARKIEEKGVFLIEVENVSDGSSESSWDILLHKRSPHGLLPDLWEFPNAEGKYTLEKAREYMEKRLHGSGYIIEQIDALGDGKHIFSHVEWHMSGYRFRLMKAPGEKQNAIWENARKSEEAGEWIFVSKQKAKEEYAIPSAFEYYKKRM
;
A
#
# COMPACT_ATOMS: atom_id res chain seq x y z
N MET A 1 -30.24 9.32 -52.58
CA MET A 1 -30.65 8.06 -51.95
C MET A 1 -29.98 8.04 -50.61
N ALA A 2 -30.76 7.86 -49.55
CA ALA A 2 -30.22 7.86 -48.20
C ALA A 2 -29.20 6.73 -48.06
N ILE A 3 -28.03 7.07 -47.51
CA ILE A 3 -26.97 6.11 -47.20
C ILE A 3 -27.14 5.73 -45.72
N GLU A 4 -27.22 4.43 -45.45
CA GLU A 4 -27.25 3.88 -44.09
C GLU A 4 -25.84 3.62 -43.55
N HIS A 5 -25.70 3.69 -42.23
CA HIS A 5 -24.47 3.41 -41.52
C HIS A 5 -24.11 1.92 -41.64
N PRO A 6 -22.95 1.54 -42.21
CA PRO A 6 -22.74 0.16 -42.67
C PRO A 6 -22.19 -0.81 -41.63
N PHE A 7 -21.83 -0.35 -40.43
CA PHE A 7 -21.25 -1.18 -39.37
C PHE A 7 -21.75 -0.80 -37.98
N PRO A 8 -21.71 -1.72 -37.00
CA PRO A 8 -22.11 -1.45 -35.63
C PRO A 8 -21.11 -0.53 -34.89
N PRO A 9 -21.48 -0.04 -33.70
CA PRO A 9 -20.52 0.64 -32.83
C PRO A 9 -19.39 -0.25 -32.36
N LEU A 10 -18.34 0.39 -31.86
CA LEU A 10 -17.26 -0.29 -31.16
C LEU A 10 -17.27 0.12 -29.69
N TYR A 11 -17.57 -0.81 -28.79
CA TYR A 11 -17.53 -0.61 -27.34
C TYR A 11 -17.46 -1.97 -26.62
N ASP A 12 -17.17 -1.93 -25.31
CA ASP A 12 -17.30 -3.04 -24.38
C ASP A 12 -17.83 -2.54 -23.02
N LYS A 13 -18.08 -3.46 -22.08
CA LYS A 13 -18.54 -3.12 -20.71
C LYS A 13 -17.59 -2.20 -19.93
N ASP A 14 -16.31 -2.20 -20.30
CA ASP A 14 -15.27 -1.46 -19.62
C ASP A 14 -15.08 -0.06 -20.24
N SER A 15 -15.80 0.27 -21.31
CA SER A 15 -15.78 1.59 -21.93
C SER A 15 -16.27 2.67 -20.96
N ARG A 16 -15.56 3.81 -20.94
CA ARG A 16 -15.84 4.98 -20.08
C ARG A 16 -15.99 6.26 -20.89
N ILE A 17 -15.50 6.27 -22.12
CA ILE A 17 -15.55 7.42 -23.01
C ILE A 17 -16.29 7.03 -24.27
N LEU A 18 -17.16 7.91 -24.75
CA LEU A 18 -17.76 7.78 -26.07
C LEU A 18 -17.27 8.92 -26.95
N VAL A 19 -16.55 8.59 -28.03
CA VAL A 19 -16.22 9.57 -29.07
C VAL A 19 -17.20 9.42 -30.22
N LEU A 20 -17.85 10.54 -30.55
CA LEU A 20 -18.89 10.64 -31.58
C LEU A 20 -18.38 11.37 -32.83
N GLY A 21 -18.37 10.67 -33.97
CA GLY A 21 -18.28 11.29 -35.28
C GLY A 21 -19.65 11.71 -35.82
N SER A 22 -19.69 12.37 -36.99
CA SER A 22 -20.94 12.78 -37.64
C SER A 22 -21.56 11.60 -38.41
N PHE A 23 -20.86 11.15 -39.45
CA PHE A 23 -21.20 10.00 -40.30
C PHE A 23 -19.90 9.45 -40.93
N PRO A 24 -19.78 8.14 -41.19
CA PRO A 24 -18.56 7.56 -41.72
C PRO A 24 -18.27 8.05 -43.14
N SER A 25 -17.00 8.40 -43.39
CA SER A 25 -16.52 8.76 -44.74
C SER A 25 -16.66 7.62 -45.75
N VAL A 26 -16.57 7.91 -47.05
CA VAL A 26 -16.58 6.88 -48.12
C VAL A 26 -15.59 5.74 -47.82
N LYS A 27 -14.35 6.07 -47.46
CA LYS A 27 -13.32 5.07 -47.14
C LYS A 27 -13.62 4.27 -45.88
N SER A 28 -14.26 4.88 -44.88
CA SER A 28 -14.74 4.15 -43.69
C SER A 28 -15.82 3.14 -44.03
N ARG A 29 -16.74 3.50 -44.92
CA ARG A 29 -17.80 2.61 -45.39
C ARG A 29 -17.23 1.44 -46.18
N GLU A 30 -16.28 1.70 -47.09
CA GLU A 30 -15.59 0.63 -47.84
C GLU A 30 -14.84 -0.36 -46.93
N GLN A 31 -14.23 0.13 -45.85
CA GLN A 31 -13.45 -0.69 -44.92
C GLN A 31 -14.29 -1.30 -43.79
N ASN A 32 -15.57 -0.96 -43.71
CA ASN A 32 -16.44 -1.28 -42.58
C ASN A 32 -15.82 -0.93 -41.20
N PHE A 33 -15.14 0.22 -41.12
CA PHE A 33 -14.51 0.67 -39.88
C PHE A 33 -14.31 2.19 -39.79
N PHE A 34 -14.20 2.69 -38.56
CA PHE A 34 -14.07 4.12 -38.28
C PHE A 34 -12.76 4.73 -38.80
N TYR A 35 -12.87 5.96 -39.32
CA TYR A 35 -11.76 6.81 -39.74
C TYR A 35 -10.77 6.16 -40.75
N GLY A 36 -11.31 5.54 -41.81
CA GLY A 36 -10.55 4.77 -42.81
C GLY A 36 -9.79 5.60 -43.86
N HIS A 37 -10.06 6.91 -43.95
CA HIS A 37 -9.36 7.77 -44.90
C HIS A 37 -7.87 7.95 -44.49
N PRO A 38 -6.88 7.70 -45.38
CA PRO A 38 -5.45 7.69 -45.01
C PRO A 38 -4.92 9.01 -44.42
N GLN A 39 -5.51 10.14 -44.85
CA GLN A 39 -5.16 11.47 -44.33
C GLN A 39 -5.92 11.85 -43.05
N ASN A 40 -6.88 11.03 -42.59
CA ASN A 40 -7.57 11.31 -41.33
C ASN A 40 -6.57 11.18 -40.17
N ARG A 41 -6.58 12.16 -39.27
CA ARG A 41 -5.59 12.27 -38.20
C ARG A 41 -6.05 11.63 -36.90
N PHE A 42 -7.25 11.03 -36.85
CA PHE A 42 -7.84 10.47 -35.62
C PHE A 42 -6.87 9.53 -34.89
N TRP A 43 -6.40 8.48 -35.55
CA TRP A 43 -5.50 7.49 -34.94
C TRP A 43 -4.18 8.10 -34.48
N LYS A 44 -3.59 9.01 -35.27
CA LYS A 44 -2.36 9.72 -34.91
C LYS A 44 -2.56 10.66 -33.70
N THR A 45 -3.72 11.31 -33.61
CA THR A 45 -4.06 12.20 -32.51
C THR A 45 -4.28 11.40 -31.23
N VAL A 46 -5.14 10.38 -31.25
CA VAL A 46 -5.49 9.61 -30.05
C VAL A 46 -4.30 8.82 -29.54
N ALA A 47 -3.53 8.15 -30.41
CA ALA A 47 -2.30 7.46 -30.00
C ALA A 47 -1.27 8.42 -29.40
N GLY A 48 -1.10 9.61 -30.01
CA GLY A 48 -0.21 10.63 -29.48
C GLY A 48 -0.66 11.24 -28.15
N VAL A 49 -1.97 11.34 -27.90
CA VAL A 49 -2.53 11.78 -26.62
C VAL A 49 -2.29 10.74 -25.52
N LEU A 50 -2.45 9.46 -25.86
CA LEU A 50 -2.28 8.33 -24.93
C LEU A 50 -0.81 7.88 -24.79
N SER A 51 0.10 8.47 -25.58
CA SER A 51 1.52 8.13 -25.63
C SER A 51 1.78 6.66 -26.01
N GLU A 52 1.04 6.17 -26.99
CA GLU A 52 1.15 4.82 -27.56
C GLU A 52 1.48 4.88 -29.06
N ASP A 53 1.90 3.75 -29.62
CA ASP A 53 2.09 3.60 -31.06
C ASP A 53 0.77 3.68 -31.82
N VAL A 54 0.83 4.21 -33.05
CA VAL A 54 -0.37 4.30 -33.92
C VAL A 54 -0.76 2.88 -34.37
N PRO A 55 -1.98 2.41 -34.07
CA PRO A 55 -2.41 1.08 -34.50
C PRO A 55 -2.62 1.04 -36.02
N GLN A 56 -2.13 0.00 -36.67
CA GLN A 56 -2.11 -0.14 -38.13
C GLN A 56 -3.30 -0.96 -38.63
N THR A 57 -3.56 -2.12 -38.01
CA THR A 57 -4.64 -3.03 -38.42
C THR A 57 -5.97 -2.70 -37.72
N ILE A 58 -7.10 -3.19 -38.26
CA ILE A 58 -8.41 -3.03 -37.60
C ILE A 58 -8.41 -3.72 -36.22
N GLU A 59 -7.77 -4.88 -36.12
CA GLU A 59 -7.70 -5.63 -34.86
C GLU A 59 -6.87 -4.88 -33.81
N GLU A 60 -5.72 -4.31 -34.20
CA GLU A 60 -4.94 -3.43 -33.32
C GLU A 60 -5.74 -2.20 -32.90
N LYS A 61 -6.50 -1.58 -33.82
CA LYS A 61 -7.36 -0.42 -33.52
C LYS A 61 -8.44 -0.76 -32.51
N LYS A 62 -9.07 -1.93 -32.60
CA LYS A 62 -10.06 -2.40 -31.62
C LYS A 62 -9.41 -2.58 -30.25
N LYS A 63 -8.32 -3.34 -30.18
CA LYS A 63 -7.58 -3.56 -28.91
C LYS A 63 -7.10 -2.26 -28.29
N PHE A 64 -6.59 -1.34 -29.11
CA PHE A 64 -6.14 -0.01 -28.71
C PHE A 64 -7.27 0.80 -28.05
N LEU A 65 -8.48 0.78 -28.60
CA LEU A 65 -9.61 1.51 -28.03
C LEU A 65 -10.17 0.84 -26.77
N HIS A 66 -10.32 -0.49 -26.77
CA HIS A 66 -10.81 -1.25 -25.61
C HIS A 66 -9.88 -1.11 -24.40
N ARG A 67 -8.56 -1.27 -24.59
CA ARG A 67 -7.59 -1.13 -23.48
C ARG A 67 -7.54 0.28 -22.92
N ASN A 68 -7.96 1.27 -23.70
CA ASN A 68 -8.06 2.66 -23.30
C ASN A 68 -9.48 3.08 -22.95
N HIS A 69 -10.43 2.16 -22.80
CA HIS A 69 -11.82 2.45 -22.39
C HIS A 69 -12.56 3.44 -23.30
N ILE A 70 -12.23 3.47 -24.60
CA ILE A 70 -12.84 4.36 -25.60
C ILE A 70 -13.82 3.56 -26.45
N ALA A 71 -15.08 3.97 -26.43
CA ALA A 71 -16.11 3.59 -27.37
C ALA A 71 -16.15 4.56 -28.56
N LEU A 72 -16.49 4.04 -29.75
CA LEU A 72 -16.71 4.80 -30.98
C LEU A 72 -18.09 4.56 -31.56
N TRP A 73 -18.74 5.66 -31.94
CA TRP A 73 -19.89 5.69 -32.83
C TRP A 73 -19.89 7.00 -33.63
N ASP A 74 -20.78 7.08 -34.59
CA ASP A 74 -21.30 8.28 -35.26
C ASP A 74 -22.74 8.63 -34.81
N VAL A 75 -23.06 9.92 -34.80
CA VAL A 75 -24.40 10.42 -34.41
C VAL A 75 -25.49 10.00 -35.39
N ILE A 76 -25.15 9.91 -36.69
CA ILE A 76 -26.12 9.71 -37.77
C ILE A 76 -26.20 8.22 -38.16
N HIS A 77 -27.42 7.69 -38.16
CA HIS A 77 -27.74 6.35 -38.66
C HIS A 77 -27.90 6.32 -40.17
N SER A 78 -28.63 7.28 -40.75
CA SER A 78 -28.74 7.43 -42.20
C SER A 78 -28.99 8.87 -42.61
N CYS A 79 -28.54 9.22 -43.82
CA CYS A 79 -28.74 10.56 -44.38
C CYS A 79 -28.55 10.58 -45.89
N ASP A 80 -29.02 11.64 -46.55
CA ASP A 80 -28.54 12.01 -47.88
C ASP A 80 -27.24 12.81 -47.73
N ILE A 81 -26.17 12.37 -48.39
CA ILE A 81 -24.85 13.02 -48.35
C ILE A 81 -24.15 12.91 -49.71
N GLU A 82 -23.49 14.00 -50.12
CA GLU A 82 -22.61 13.99 -51.29
C GLU A 82 -21.17 13.74 -50.85
N GLY A 83 -20.64 12.57 -51.24
CA GLY A 83 -19.29 12.15 -50.88
C GLY A 83 -19.11 11.94 -49.37
N SER A 84 -18.36 12.85 -48.72
CA SER A 84 -18.07 12.84 -47.28
C SER A 84 -18.12 14.24 -46.66
N SER A 85 -18.80 15.19 -47.31
CA SER A 85 -18.87 16.57 -46.81
C SER A 85 -20.05 16.74 -45.86
N ASP A 86 -19.75 17.08 -44.60
CA ASP A 86 -20.75 17.38 -43.56
C ASP A 86 -21.72 18.51 -43.95
N SER A 87 -21.32 19.44 -44.83
CA SER A 87 -22.18 20.55 -45.27
C SER A 87 -23.34 20.11 -46.17
N THR A 88 -23.23 18.93 -46.78
CA THR A 88 -24.20 18.37 -47.73
C THR A 88 -25.21 17.43 -47.07
N ILE A 89 -25.04 17.12 -45.79
CA ILE A 89 -25.90 16.19 -45.04
C ILE A 89 -27.33 16.74 -44.96
N ARG A 90 -28.31 15.94 -45.40
CA ARG A 90 -29.76 16.22 -45.33
C ARG A 90 -30.52 14.95 -44.90
N ASN A 91 -31.80 15.10 -44.55
CA ASN A 91 -32.71 13.98 -44.23
C ASN A 91 -32.14 12.99 -43.21
N VAL A 92 -31.70 13.52 -42.06
CA VAL A 92 -30.94 12.78 -41.05
C VAL A 92 -31.86 11.91 -40.19
N ILE A 93 -31.50 10.64 -40.06
CA ILE A 93 -31.97 9.71 -39.04
C ILE A 93 -30.80 9.43 -38.09
N LEU A 94 -31.05 9.44 -36.78
CA LEU A 94 -30.01 9.34 -35.75
C LEU A 94 -29.79 7.90 -35.30
N ASN A 95 -28.56 7.59 -34.88
CA ASN A 95 -28.28 6.31 -34.22
C ASN A 95 -28.86 6.29 -32.81
N ASN A 96 -29.21 5.09 -32.36
CA ASN A 96 -29.61 4.84 -30.99
C ASN A 96 -28.37 4.61 -30.11
N LEU A 97 -28.07 5.57 -29.23
CA LEU A 97 -26.92 5.46 -28.32
C LEU A 97 -27.19 4.57 -27.10
N ASP A 98 -28.45 4.23 -26.79
CA ASP A 98 -28.82 3.43 -25.61
C ASP A 98 -28.13 2.06 -25.58
N VAL A 99 -27.82 1.50 -26.75
CA VAL A 99 -27.15 0.20 -26.81
C VAL A 99 -25.75 0.24 -26.21
N ILE A 100 -25.07 1.40 -26.17
CA ILE A 100 -23.83 1.56 -25.39
C ILE A 100 -24.17 1.79 -23.92
N PHE A 101 -25.05 2.75 -23.62
CA PHE A 101 -25.30 3.19 -22.23
C PHE A 101 -25.90 2.09 -21.34
N LYS A 102 -26.56 1.08 -21.93
CA LYS A 102 -27.08 -0.09 -21.20
C LYS A 102 -25.98 -1.07 -20.77
N GLU A 103 -24.85 -1.10 -21.49
CA GLU A 103 -23.80 -2.08 -21.28
C GLU A 103 -22.51 -1.48 -20.70
N ALA A 104 -22.28 -0.18 -20.92
CA ALA A 104 -21.08 0.53 -20.51
C ALA A 104 -21.39 1.80 -19.71
N ASP A 105 -20.63 2.01 -18.64
CA ASP A 105 -20.74 3.18 -17.76
C ASP A 105 -19.98 4.39 -18.34
N ILE A 106 -20.54 5.00 -19.38
CA ILE A 106 -19.93 6.15 -20.08
C ILE A 106 -19.93 7.39 -19.17
N GLN A 107 -18.74 7.85 -18.82
CA GLN A 107 -18.47 8.99 -17.95
C GLN A 107 -18.37 10.32 -18.72
N ALA A 108 -17.94 10.29 -19.99
CA ALA A 108 -17.89 11.49 -20.82
C ALA A 108 -18.08 11.21 -22.30
N ILE A 109 -18.58 12.22 -23.01
CA ILE A 109 -18.87 12.17 -24.44
C ILE A 109 -18.08 13.28 -25.14
N TYR A 110 -17.37 12.92 -26.21
CA TYR A 110 -16.59 13.87 -27.01
C TYR A 110 -17.03 13.82 -28.46
N CYS A 111 -17.39 14.97 -29.02
CA CYS A 111 -17.80 15.09 -30.41
C CYS A 111 -16.60 15.49 -31.28
N ASN A 112 -16.24 14.65 -32.25
CA ASN A 112 -15.17 14.89 -33.22
C ASN A 112 -15.64 15.85 -34.33
N GLY A 113 -15.65 17.16 -34.03
CA GLY A 113 -16.05 18.21 -34.95
C GLY A 113 -17.40 18.87 -34.60
N ALA A 114 -17.70 19.96 -35.30
CA ALA A 114 -18.89 20.77 -35.02
C ALA A 114 -20.19 20.05 -35.37
N LYS A 115 -20.23 19.30 -36.48
CA LYS A 115 -21.47 18.68 -36.97
C LYS A 115 -21.99 17.59 -36.02
N SER A 116 -21.13 16.72 -35.52
CA SER A 116 -21.52 15.71 -34.52
C SER A 116 -21.98 16.36 -33.22
N PHE A 117 -21.29 17.41 -32.78
CA PHE A 117 -21.68 18.17 -31.59
C PHE A 117 -23.06 18.83 -31.73
N GLU A 118 -23.31 19.52 -32.84
CA GLU A 118 -24.60 20.17 -33.14
C GLU A 118 -25.76 19.17 -33.12
N TYR A 119 -25.58 18.01 -33.75
CA TYR A 119 -26.62 16.99 -33.79
C TYR A 119 -26.85 16.32 -32.43
N TYR A 120 -25.77 16.02 -31.71
CA TYR A 120 -25.88 15.47 -30.36
C TYR A 120 -26.63 16.43 -29.42
N GLU A 121 -26.20 17.69 -29.35
CA GLU A 121 -26.84 18.72 -28.52
C GLU A 121 -28.31 18.90 -28.87
N LYS A 122 -28.65 18.93 -30.16
CA LYS A 122 -30.01 19.19 -30.61
C LYS A 122 -30.96 18.02 -30.34
N TYR A 123 -30.49 16.79 -30.48
CA TYR A 123 -31.38 15.63 -30.55
C TYR A 123 -31.12 14.55 -29.50
N GLN A 124 -29.87 14.26 -29.14
CA GLN A 124 -29.52 13.12 -28.29
C GLN A 124 -29.22 13.50 -26.83
N LYS A 125 -28.85 14.76 -26.56
CA LYS A 125 -28.55 15.23 -25.20
C LYS A 125 -29.70 15.03 -24.22
N LYS A 126 -30.92 15.35 -24.64
CA LYS A 126 -32.11 15.22 -23.80
C LYS A 126 -32.42 13.76 -23.46
N GLU A 127 -32.17 12.86 -24.41
CA GLU A 127 -32.40 11.42 -24.24
C GLU A 127 -31.34 10.79 -23.33
N THR A 128 -30.07 11.15 -23.56
CA THR A 128 -28.93 10.58 -22.82
C THR A 128 -28.68 11.23 -21.46
N GLY A 129 -29.17 12.47 -21.24
CA GLY A 129 -28.98 13.22 -20.00
C GLY A 129 -27.54 13.63 -19.71
N LYS A 130 -26.63 13.56 -20.70
CA LYS A 130 -25.19 13.84 -20.54
C LYS A 130 -24.77 15.03 -21.38
N GLU A 131 -23.82 15.80 -20.85
CA GLU A 131 -23.14 16.87 -21.59
C GLU A 131 -22.07 16.26 -22.50
N ALA A 132 -21.87 16.85 -23.69
CA ALA A 132 -20.77 16.50 -24.58
C ALA A 132 -19.75 17.63 -24.68
N VAL A 133 -18.50 17.27 -24.98
CA VAL A 133 -17.43 18.22 -25.25
C VAL A 133 -17.16 18.27 -26.75
N LYS A 134 -17.16 19.47 -27.33
CA LYS A 134 -16.79 19.67 -28.74
C LYS A 134 -15.27 19.66 -28.90
N LEU A 135 -14.74 18.69 -29.64
CA LEU A 135 -13.33 18.63 -30.01
C LEU A 135 -13.11 19.12 -31.45
N PRO A 136 -11.92 19.65 -31.79
CA PRO A 136 -11.59 19.99 -33.16
C PRO A 136 -11.58 18.73 -34.03
N SER A 137 -12.13 18.84 -35.24
CA SER A 137 -12.27 17.70 -36.14
C SER A 137 -10.91 17.14 -36.56
N THR A 138 -10.79 15.81 -36.58
CA THR A 138 -9.59 15.11 -37.08
C THR A 138 -9.63 14.87 -38.59
N SER A 139 -10.72 15.29 -39.26
CA SER A 139 -10.89 15.21 -40.70
C SER A 139 -9.76 15.95 -41.45
N PRO A 140 -9.36 15.47 -42.65
CA PRO A 140 -8.44 16.21 -43.52
C PRO A 140 -8.94 17.61 -43.87
N ALA A 141 -10.26 17.83 -43.92
CA ALA A 141 -10.87 19.13 -44.19
C ALA A 141 -10.51 20.20 -43.14
N ASN A 142 -10.15 19.79 -41.92
CA ASN A 142 -9.71 20.70 -40.86
C ASN A 142 -8.20 20.99 -40.94
N ALA A 143 -7.71 21.39 -42.10
CA ALA A 143 -6.27 21.56 -42.37
C ALA A 143 -5.61 22.64 -41.48
N ALA A 144 -6.39 23.59 -40.95
CA ALA A 144 -5.92 24.67 -40.08
C ALA A 144 -5.38 24.21 -38.71
N PHE A 145 -5.73 23.02 -38.25
CA PHE A 145 -5.21 22.46 -37.00
C PHE A 145 -3.99 21.58 -37.27
N SER A 146 -2.82 21.95 -36.74
CA SER A 146 -1.65 21.07 -36.72
C SER A 146 -1.91 19.83 -35.86
N LEU A 147 -1.14 18.75 -36.09
CA LEU A 147 -1.27 17.54 -35.28
C LEU A 147 -1.01 17.80 -33.79
N GLU A 148 -0.02 18.63 -33.46
CA GLU A 148 0.27 19.00 -32.07
C GLU A 148 -0.88 19.79 -31.43
N ARG A 149 -1.49 20.73 -32.18
CA ARG A 149 -2.66 21.47 -31.68
C ARG A 149 -3.88 20.56 -31.51
N LEU A 150 -4.07 19.56 -32.39
CA LEU A 150 -5.09 18.53 -32.20
C LEU A 150 -4.84 17.76 -30.91
N LYS A 151 -3.61 17.25 -30.70
CA LYS A 151 -3.25 16.52 -29.46
C LYS A 151 -3.55 17.36 -28.22
N GLU A 152 -3.16 18.63 -28.20
CA GLU A 152 -3.41 19.52 -27.05
C GLU A 152 -4.91 19.62 -26.72
N ASN A 153 -5.76 19.84 -27.73
CA ASN A 153 -7.20 19.96 -27.50
C ASN A 153 -7.83 18.60 -27.14
N TRP A 154 -7.33 17.52 -27.73
CA TRP A 154 -7.81 16.15 -27.51
C TRP A 154 -7.34 15.55 -26.19
N ARG A 155 -6.35 16.11 -25.49
CA ARG A 155 -5.93 15.67 -24.13
C ARG A 155 -7.08 15.61 -23.13
N GLN A 156 -8.18 16.33 -23.39
CA GLN A 156 -9.39 16.27 -22.58
C GLN A 156 -9.97 14.85 -22.48
N ILE A 157 -9.78 13.99 -23.48
CA ILE A 157 -10.23 12.59 -23.42
C ILE A 157 -9.48 11.80 -22.35
N CYS A 158 -8.36 12.29 -21.79
CA CYS A 158 -7.68 11.62 -20.69
C CYS A 158 -8.35 11.87 -19.33
N VAL A 159 -9.28 12.81 -19.22
CA VAL A 159 -9.92 13.15 -17.92
C VAL A 159 -10.80 12.02 -17.38
N PRO A 160 -11.66 11.36 -18.19
CA PRO A 160 -12.46 10.21 -17.75
C PRO A 160 -11.65 8.91 -17.76
N LEU A 161 -10.53 8.88 -18.49
CA LEU A 161 -9.55 7.81 -18.38
C LEU A 161 -8.77 8.02 -17.10
N LYS A 162 -9.24 7.39 -16.02
CA LYS A 162 -8.42 7.14 -14.83
C LYS A 162 -7.32 6.11 -15.14
N ALA A 163 -6.59 6.32 -16.24
CA ALA A 163 -5.55 5.45 -16.72
C ALA A 163 -4.25 6.26 -16.86
N ALA A 164 -3.16 5.72 -16.32
CA ALA A 164 -1.84 6.34 -16.48
C ALA A 164 -1.31 6.16 -17.92
N PRO A 165 -0.57 7.10 -18.53
CA PRO A 165 0.03 6.88 -19.85
C PRO A 165 0.88 5.59 -19.88
N GLU A 166 0.79 4.77 -20.93
CA GLU A 166 1.43 3.44 -20.96
C GLU A 166 2.95 3.52 -20.76
N GLY A 167 3.61 4.50 -21.40
CA GLY A 167 5.05 4.74 -21.28
C GLY A 167 5.52 5.42 -19.97
N ILE A 168 4.61 5.73 -19.04
CA ILE A 168 4.94 6.50 -17.82
C ILE A 168 5.93 5.75 -16.91
N GLY A 169 5.92 4.41 -16.96
CA GLY A 169 6.86 3.56 -16.20
C GLY A 169 8.31 3.82 -16.59
N ASN A 170 8.59 3.98 -17.88
CA ASN A 170 9.94 4.28 -18.37
C ASN A 170 10.42 5.68 -17.94
N ILE A 171 9.51 6.64 -17.81
CA ILE A 171 9.85 7.98 -17.29
C ILE A 171 10.27 7.86 -15.82
N LEU A 172 9.55 7.05 -15.03
CA LEU A 172 9.90 6.81 -13.64
C LEU A 172 11.23 6.07 -13.50
N LEU A 173 11.50 5.06 -14.35
CA LEU A 173 12.77 4.34 -14.34
C LEU A 173 13.96 5.27 -14.63
N LYS A 174 13.82 6.19 -15.60
CA LYS A 174 14.86 7.22 -15.85
C LYS A 174 15.12 8.09 -14.61
N TRP A 175 14.08 8.45 -13.86
CA TRP A 175 14.26 9.17 -12.60
C TRP A 175 14.95 8.28 -11.56
N TYR A 176 14.56 7.01 -11.47
CA TYR A 176 15.13 6.04 -10.53
C TYR A 176 16.62 5.83 -10.74
N ASP A 177 17.08 5.75 -11.99
CA ASP A 177 18.50 5.54 -12.33
C ASP A 177 19.44 6.58 -11.70
N TYR A 178 18.95 7.79 -11.41
CA TYR A 178 19.74 8.86 -10.76
C TYR A 178 19.36 9.10 -9.29
N ASN A 179 18.22 8.59 -8.82
CA ASN A 179 17.67 8.92 -7.50
C ASN A 179 17.47 7.70 -6.58
N ALA A 180 17.79 6.49 -7.05
CA ALA A 180 17.66 5.27 -6.30
C ALA A 180 18.43 5.34 -4.98
N ARG A 181 17.78 4.96 -3.88
CA ARG A 181 18.42 4.88 -2.58
C ARG A 181 19.36 3.68 -2.51
N ILE A 182 20.58 3.93 -2.03
CA ILE A 182 21.54 2.89 -1.69
C ILE A 182 21.14 2.31 -0.32
N LEU A 183 20.71 1.05 -0.31
CA LEU A 183 20.25 0.34 0.89
C LEU A 183 20.85 -1.08 0.89
N PRO A 184 21.21 -1.64 2.06
CA PRO A 184 21.87 -2.94 2.14
C PRO A 184 21.16 -4.06 1.37
N TRP A 185 19.84 -4.18 1.57
CA TRP A 185 18.99 -5.17 0.89
C TRP A 185 18.71 -4.89 -0.59
N ARG A 186 19.10 -3.73 -1.12
CA ARG A 186 19.03 -3.43 -2.56
C ARG A 186 20.36 -3.68 -3.27
N SER A 187 21.47 -3.51 -2.57
CA SER A 187 22.80 -3.84 -3.09
C SER A 187 22.97 -5.35 -3.26
N GLU A 188 22.31 -6.15 -2.42
CA GLU A 188 22.28 -7.62 -2.51
C GLU A 188 20.82 -8.13 -2.45
N PRO A 189 20.07 -8.07 -3.56
CA PRO A 189 18.62 -8.33 -3.56
C PRO A 189 18.29 -9.83 -3.67
N THR A 190 18.90 -10.68 -2.84
CA THR A 190 18.52 -12.10 -2.78
C THR A 190 17.07 -12.25 -2.28
N PRO A 191 16.36 -13.35 -2.61
CA PRO A 191 14.99 -13.56 -2.14
C PRO A 191 14.84 -13.43 -0.62
N TYR A 192 15.81 -13.94 0.15
CA TYR A 192 15.82 -13.80 1.61
C TYR A 192 16.01 -12.33 2.06
N HIS A 193 16.97 -11.61 1.48
CA HIS A 193 17.22 -10.21 1.83
C HIS A 193 16.02 -9.30 1.53
N VAL A 194 15.41 -9.49 0.36
CA VAL A 194 14.18 -8.78 -0.03
C VAL A 194 13.05 -9.15 0.91
N TRP A 195 12.82 -10.43 1.19
CA TRP A 195 11.73 -10.85 2.07
C TRP A 195 11.85 -10.24 3.48
N ILE A 196 13.02 -10.32 4.11
CA ILE A 196 13.23 -9.78 5.46
C ILE A 196 13.07 -8.25 5.48
N SER A 197 13.70 -7.55 4.55
CA SER A 197 13.62 -6.08 4.50
C SER A 197 12.19 -5.61 4.26
N GLU A 198 11.45 -6.25 3.36
CA GLU A 198 10.06 -5.90 3.06
C GLU A 198 9.15 -6.12 4.28
N ILE A 199 9.33 -7.21 5.04
CA ILE A 199 8.57 -7.42 6.28
C ILE A 199 8.94 -6.38 7.35
N MET A 200 10.22 -6.04 7.50
CA MET A 200 10.65 -5.00 8.46
C MET A 200 10.10 -3.61 8.11
N LEU A 201 10.04 -3.28 6.82
CA LEU A 201 9.56 -1.98 6.31
C LEU A 201 8.05 -1.77 6.44
N GLN A 202 7.27 -2.83 6.70
CA GLN A 202 5.83 -2.68 6.96
C GLN A 202 5.58 -1.76 8.16
N GLN A 203 5.04 -0.56 7.90
CA GLN A 203 4.77 0.46 8.92
C GLN A 203 6.01 0.94 9.72
N THR A 204 7.22 0.69 9.23
CA THR A 204 8.48 1.14 9.83
C THR A 204 9.24 2.02 8.85
N ARG A 205 9.90 3.07 9.34
CA ARG A 205 10.73 3.95 8.48
C ARG A 205 12.06 3.28 8.14
N VAL A 206 12.56 3.52 6.93
CA VAL A 206 13.83 2.97 6.42
C VAL A 206 15.00 3.21 7.38
N GLU A 207 15.19 4.44 7.89
CA GLU A 207 16.30 4.77 8.79
C GLU A 207 16.27 3.98 10.11
N ALA A 208 15.07 3.64 10.61
CA ALA A 208 14.97 2.78 11.78
C ALA A 208 15.37 1.35 11.42
N VAL A 209 14.93 0.84 10.26
CA VAL A 209 15.14 -0.55 9.83
C VAL A 209 16.60 -0.91 9.63
N LYS A 210 17.46 -0.01 9.11
CA LYS A 210 18.87 -0.31 8.77
C LYS A 210 19.61 -1.07 9.89
N LYS A 211 19.60 -0.53 11.12
CA LYS A 211 20.29 -1.14 12.27
C LYS A 211 19.73 -2.52 12.66
N TYR A 212 18.41 -2.71 12.49
CA TYR A 212 17.77 -3.98 12.79
C TYR A 212 18.09 -5.02 11.73
N TYR A 213 18.09 -4.60 10.46
CA TYR A 213 18.45 -5.45 9.34
C TYR A 213 19.89 -5.93 9.46
N ASP A 214 20.85 -5.04 9.75
CA ASP A 214 22.27 -5.42 9.88
C ASP A 214 22.48 -6.47 10.98
N ARG A 215 21.90 -6.26 12.17
CA ARG A 215 21.95 -7.23 13.27
C ARG A 215 21.24 -8.54 12.91
N TRP A 216 20.11 -8.46 12.21
CA TRP A 216 19.38 -9.64 11.77
C TRP A 216 20.20 -10.47 10.79
N MET A 217 20.83 -9.85 9.81
CA MET A 217 21.64 -10.56 8.82
C MET A 217 22.90 -11.17 9.43
N GLN A 218 23.43 -10.61 10.52
CA GLN A 218 24.54 -11.22 11.28
C GLN A 218 24.11 -12.50 12.02
N GLU A 219 22.93 -12.50 12.64
CA GLU A 219 22.48 -13.59 13.50
C GLU A 219 21.66 -14.65 12.74
N LEU A 220 20.89 -14.23 11.74
CA LEU A 220 19.94 -15.02 10.95
C LEU A 220 20.18 -14.74 9.45
N PRO A 221 21.34 -15.13 8.89
CA PRO A 221 21.73 -14.79 7.52
C PRO A 221 20.92 -15.51 6.44
N GLU A 222 20.20 -16.57 6.77
CA GLU A 222 19.49 -17.41 5.81
C GLU A 222 18.18 -17.99 6.39
N VAL A 223 17.37 -18.60 5.53
CA VAL A 223 16.09 -19.22 5.89
C VAL A 223 16.24 -20.26 6.99
N LYS A 224 17.27 -21.11 6.90
CA LYS A 224 17.53 -22.16 7.90
C LYS A 224 17.75 -21.57 9.29
N ALA A 225 18.63 -20.57 9.41
CA ALA A 225 18.91 -19.91 10.68
C ALA A 225 17.62 -19.30 11.30
N LEU A 226 16.78 -18.68 10.47
CA LEU A 226 15.48 -18.15 10.90
C LEU A 226 14.48 -19.24 11.30
N ALA A 227 14.48 -20.41 10.66
CA ALA A 227 13.60 -21.52 11.02
C ALA A 227 14.00 -22.15 12.37
N GLU A 228 15.31 -22.24 12.64
CA GLU A 228 15.88 -22.94 13.79
C GLU A 228 16.05 -22.06 15.05
N VAL A 229 16.03 -20.73 14.94
CA VAL A 229 16.27 -19.81 16.07
C VAL A 229 15.23 -19.96 17.19
N ASP A 230 15.66 -19.92 18.45
CA ASP A 230 14.76 -19.90 19.61
C ASP A 230 13.82 -18.67 19.63
N ASP A 231 12.60 -18.86 20.13
CA ASP A 231 11.56 -17.81 20.12
C ASP A 231 11.96 -16.57 20.93
N ASP A 232 12.59 -16.74 22.10
CA ASP A 232 13.02 -15.60 22.91
C ASP A 232 14.15 -14.82 22.22
N LYS A 233 15.11 -15.50 21.57
CA LYS A 233 16.17 -14.86 20.75
C LYS A 233 15.56 -14.13 19.55
N LEU A 234 14.60 -14.73 18.86
CA LEU A 234 13.87 -14.10 17.75
C LEU A 234 13.14 -12.82 18.19
N MET A 235 12.38 -12.89 19.29
CA MET A 235 11.68 -11.72 19.83
C MET A 235 12.68 -10.65 20.27
N LYS A 236 13.85 -11.04 20.79
CA LYS A 236 14.90 -10.10 21.17
C LYS A 236 15.50 -9.37 19.97
N LEU A 237 15.77 -10.08 18.88
CA LEU A 237 16.25 -9.47 17.63
C LEU A 237 15.25 -8.47 17.05
N TRP A 238 13.94 -8.71 17.24
CA TRP A 238 12.85 -7.84 16.78
C TRP A 238 12.48 -6.71 17.77
N GLU A 239 13.06 -6.70 18.97
CA GLU A 239 12.69 -5.78 20.06
C GLU A 239 12.77 -4.31 19.63
N GLY A 240 11.61 -3.63 19.64
CA GLY A 240 11.49 -2.22 19.30
C GLY A 240 10.98 -1.92 17.88
N LEU A 241 10.96 -2.89 16.95
CA LEU A 241 10.33 -2.71 15.63
C LEU A 241 8.80 -2.67 15.67
N GLY A 242 8.21 -3.21 16.74
CA GLY A 242 6.76 -3.34 16.88
C GLY A 242 6.13 -4.37 15.93
N TYR A 243 4.83 -4.60 16.08
CA TYR A 243 4.08 -5.61 15.32
C TYR A 243 4.78 -6.99 15.33
N TYR A 244 5.04 -7.52 16.52
CA TYR A 244 5.86 -8.72 16.76
C TYR A 244 5.36 -10.00 16.07
N ASN A 245 4.06 -10.07 15.72
CA ASN A 245 3.55 -11.17 14.90
C ASN A 245 4.23 -11.28 13.53
N ARG A 246 4.85 -10.21 13.03
CA ARG A 246 5.68 -10.26 11.82
C ARG A 246 6.87 -11.21 11.98
N ALA A 247 7.62 -11.12 13.08
CA ALA A 247 8.74 -12.02 13.36
C ALA A 247 8.28 -13.48 13.52
N ARG A 248 7.15 -13.70 14.21
CA ARG A 248 6.56 -15.05 14.32
C ARG A 248 6.16 -15.62 12.96
N ASN A 249 5.52 -14.81 12.13
CA ASN A 249 5.12 -15.23 10.79
C ASN A 249 6.35 -15.50 9.91
N LEU A 250 7.42 -14.71 10.05
CA LEU A 250 8.71 -14.95 9.40
C LEU A 250 9.25 -16.34 9.75
N LYS A 251 9.38 -16.67 11.04
CA LYS A 251 9.85 -18.00 11.48
C LYS A 251 8.93 -19.13 11.01
N ALA A 252 7.62 -18.96 11.13
CA ALA A 252 6.66 -19.96 10.67
C ALA A 252 6.73 -20.20 9.15
N ALA A 253 6.85 -19.14 8.35
CA ALA A 253 7.05 -19.27 6.91
C ALA A 253 8.42 -19.84 6.58
N ALA A 254 9.48 -19.53 7.34
CA ALA A 254 10.80 -20.12 7.16
C ALA A 254 10.77 -21.64 7.39
N ALA A 255 10.03 -22.11 8.41
CA ALA A 255 9.81 -23.54 8.63
C ALA A 255 9.12 -24.20 7.42
N THR A 256 8.06 -23.59 6.88
CA THR A 256 7.41 -24.06 5.64
C THR A 256 8.36 -24.06 4.44
N ILE A 257 9.22 -23.04 4.31
CA ILE A 257 10.22 -22.96 3.23
C ILE A 257 11.24 -24.11 3.34
N MET A 258 11.68 -24.44 4.56
CA MET A 258 12.56 -25.58 4.80
C MET A 258 11.90 -26.91 4.43
N GLU A 259 10.64 -27.11 4.85
CA GLU A 259 9.91 -28.37 4.66
C GLU A 259 9.48 -28.60 3.20
N GLU A 260 8.88 -27.59 2.56
CA GLU A 260 8.24 -27.74 1.25
C GLU A 260 9.13 -27.30 0.08
N TYR A 261 10.12 -26.46 0.31
CA TYR A 261 10.92 -25.82 -0.74
C TYR A 261 12.44 -25.99 -0.55
N GLY A 262 12.87 -26.86 0.36
CA GLY A 262 14.30 -27.19 0.55
C GLY A 262 15.15 -26.04 1.06
N GLY A 263 14.55 -25.05 1.73
CA GLY A 263 15.25 -23.88 2.27
C GLY A 263 15.37 -22.69 1.31
N GLU A 264 14.86 -22.81 0.08
CA GLU A 264 14.86 -21.72 -0.90
C GLU A 264 13.46 -21.12 -1.08
N LEU A 265 13.35 -19.79 -1.14
CA LEU A 265 12.06 -19.15 -1.39
C LEU A 265 11.54 -19.54 -2.80
N PRO A 266 10.24 -19.83 -2.95
CA PRO A 266 9.70 -20.20 -4.25
C PRO A 266 9.66 -19.01 -5.22
N GLY A 267 10.16 -19.20 -6.44
CA GLY A 267 10.13 -18.20 -7.53
C GLY A 267 8.78 -18.04 -8.23
N SER A 268 7.65 -18.12 -7.52
CA SER A 268 6.30 -17.91 -8.07
C SER A 268 5.48 -17.04 -7.14
N TYR A 269 4.73 -16.10 -7.70
CA TYR A 269 3.87 -15.20 -6.95
C TYR A 269 2.84 -15.94 -6.10
N GLU A 270 2.18 -16.96 -6.65
CA GLU A 270 1.14 -17.73 -5.97
C GLU A 270 1.71 -18.52 -4.79
N LYS A 271 2.89 -19.11 -4.96
CA LYS A 271 3.60 -19.84 -3.90
C LYS A 271 4.14 -18.90 -2.82
N LEU A 272 4.60 -17.71 -3.18
CA LEU A 272 4.98 -16.69 -2.21
C LEU A 272 3.77 -16.24 -1.40
N LEU A 273 2.63 -16.00 -2.05
CA LEU A 273 1.39 -15.56 -1.42
C LEU A 273 0.79 -16.58 -0.46
N SER A 274 1.07 -17.88 -0.62
CA SER A 274 0.58 -18.91 0.31
C SER A 274 1.38 -18.96 1.63
N LEU A 275 2.58 -18.38 1.67
CA LEU A 275 3.42 -18.38 2.88
C LEU A 275 2.85 -17.44 3.95
N LYS A 276 2.90 -17.89 5.21
CA LYS A 276 2.33 -17.16 6.34
C LYS A 276 2.96 -15.77 6.50
N GLY A 277 2.12 -14.74 6.51
CA GLY A 277 2.56 -13.35 6.67
C GLY A 277 3.05 -12.68 5.38
N ILE A 278 3.06 -13.38 4.25
CA ILE A 278 3.28 -12.79 2.93
C ILE A 278 1.91 -12.48 2.32
N GLY A 279 1.63 -11.19 2.11
CA GLY A 279 0.43 -10.72 1.40
C GLY A 279 0.72 -10.28 -0.03
N GLU A 280 -0.31 -9.83 -0.76
CA GLU A 280 -0.21 -9.41 -2.18
C GLU A 280 0.99 -8.46 -2.44
N TYR A 281 1.17 -7.46 -1.57
CA TYR A 281 2.30 -6.54 -1.62
C TYR A 281 3.66 -7.26 -1.53
N THR A 282 3.87 -8.04 -0.49
CA THR A 282 5.16 -8.67 -0.21
C THR A 282 5.47 -9.74 -1.25
N ALA A 283 4.47 -10.50 -1.71
CA ALA A 283 4.62 -11.46 -2.79
C ALA A 283 5.06 -10.76 -4.09
N GLY A 284 4.40 -9.65 -4.46
CA GLY A 284 4.77 -8.86 -5.64
C GLY A 284 6.17 -8.26 -5.52
N ALA A 285 6.56 -7.77 -4.33
CA ALA A 285 7.89 -7.24 -4.08
C ALA A 285 8.98 -8.32 -4.24
N ILE A 286 8.84 -9.48 -3.62
CA ILE A 286 9.81 -10.58 -3.75
C ILE A 286 9.87 -11.09 -5.19
N ALA A 287 8.70 -11.35 -5.79
CA ALA A 287 8.60 -11.87 -7.16
C ALA A 287 9.29 -10.93 -8.18
N SER A 288 9.09 -9.62 -8.06
CA SER A 288 9.64 -8.66 -9.02
C SER A 288 11.10 -8.28 -8.75
N ILE A 289 11.48 -8.09 -7.50
CA ILE A 289 12.82 -7.61 -7.14
C ILE A 289 13.85 -8.75 -7.18
N ALA A 290 13.50 -9.91 -6.62
CA ALA A 290 14.45 -11.03 -6.49
C ALA A 290 14.36 -12.03 -7.66
N PHE A 291 13.17 -12.22 -8.24
CA PHE A 291 12.95 -13.19 -9.32
C PHE A 291 12.68 -12.55 -10.69
N GLY A 292 12.64 -11.22 -10.79
CA GLY A 292 12.46 -10.51 -12.06
C GLY A 292 11.07 -10.69 -12.70
N LEU A 293 10.07 -11.19 -11.97
CA LEU A 293 8.74 -11.40 -12.49
C LEU A 293 7.96 -10.07 -12.66
N PRO A 294 7.12 -9.92 -13.69
CA PRO A 294 6.35 -8.69 -13.95
C PRO A 294 5.14 -8.53 -13.02
N GLU A 295 5.39 -8.59 -11.71
CA GLU A 295 4.39 -8.53 -10.66
C GLU A 295 4.40 -7.17 -9.95
N PRO A 296 3.24 -6.52 -9.77
CA PRO A 296 3.16 -5.23 -9.10
C PRO A 296 3.26 -5.37 -7.58
N ALA A 297 3.99 -4.47 -6.93
CA ALA A 297 4.11 -4.39 -5.46
C ALA A 297 3.37 -3.16 -4.92
N VAL A 298 2.08 -3.31 -4.59
CA VAL A 298 1.20 -2.17 -4.25
C VAL A 298 1.09 -1.98 -2.73
N ASP A 299 1.83 -1.01 -2.18
CA ASP A 299 1.74 -0.59 -0.78
C ASP A 299 0.95 0.73 -0.59
N GLY A 300 0.96 1.27 0.63
CA GLY A 300 0.35 2.57 0.94
C GLY A 300 1.00 3.77 0.24
N ASN A 301 2.26 3.66 -0.20
CA ASN A 301 2.93 4.67 -1.03
C ASN A 301 2.40 4.63 -2.45
N VAL A 302 2.38 3.45 -3.07
CA VAL A 302 1.86 3.24 -4.43
C VAL A 302 0.40 3.66 -4.52
N LEU A 303 -0.45 3.23 -3.57
CA LEU A 303 -1.86 3.64 -3.52
C LEU A 303 -2.01 5.17 -3.51
N ARG A 304 -1.21 5.88 -2.71
CA ARG A 304 -1.25 7.35 -2.67
C ARG A 304 -0.78 7.97 -3.99
N VAL A 305 0.34 7.51 -4.53
CA VAL A 305 0.91 8.02 -5.78
C VAL A 305 -0.10 7.87 -6.91
N PHE A 306 -0.66 6.68 -7.10
CA PHE A 306 -1.65 6.44 -8.15
C PHE A 306 -2.98 7.14 -7.88
N SER A 307 -3.43 7.25 -6.63
CA SER A 307 -4.63 8.03 -6.33
C SER A 307 -4.47 9.50 -6.70
N ARG A 308 -3.29 10.10 -6.51
CA ARG A 308 -3.01 11.48 -6.94
C ARG A 308 -2.85 11.58 -8.46
N LEU A 309 -2.09 10.65 -9.06
CA LEU A 309 -1.88 10.60 -10.51
C LEU A 309 -3.20 10.57 -11.27
N LEU A 310 -4.17 9.79 -10.78
CA LEU A 310 -5.46 9.52 -11.42
C LEU A 310 -6.63 10.31 -10.82
N ALA A 311 -6.37 11.18 -9.83
CA ALA A 311 -7.40 11.84 -9.02
C ALA A 311 -8.50 10.87 -8.51
N GLU A 312 -8.09 9.68 -8.04
CA GLU A 312 -8.98 8.61 -7.58
C GLU A 312 -9.64 8.97 -6.25
N ASN A 313 -10.94 9.26 -6.28
CA ASN A 313 -11.76 9.70 -5.16
C ASN A 313 -12.34 8.55 -4.32
N GLY A 314 -12.09 7.30 -4.69
CA GLY A 314 -12.46 6.12 -3.92
C GLY A 314 -11.64 5.99 -2.62
N ASP A 315 -12.29 5.52 -1.56
CA ASP A 315 -11.63 5.19 -0.30
C ASP A 315 -10.64 4.04 -0.48
N ILE A 316 -9.34 4.32 -0.37
CA ILE A 316 -8.26 3.34 -0.60
C ILE A 316 -8.22 2.22 0.45
N THR A 317 -9.06 2.28 1.49
CA THR A 317 -9.24 1.15 2.42
C THR A 317 -10.11 0.04 1.83
N ARG A 318 -10.93 0.34 0.81
CA ARG A 318 -11.81 -0.62 0.15
C ARG A 318 -11.05 -1.50 -0.85
N GLN A 319 -11.29 -2.81 -0.81
CA GLN A 319 -10.61 -3.77 -1.70
C GLN A 319 -10.85 -3.50 -3.19
N LYS A 320 -12.04 -3.01 -3.56
CA LYS A 320 -12.36 -2.61 -4.95
C LYS A 320 -11.36 -1.57 -5.48
N VAL A 321 -11.13 -0.49 -4.73
CA VAL A 321 -10.24 0.60 -5.11
C VAL A 321 -8.79 0.12 -5.19
N LYS A 322 -8.35 -0.72 -4.24
CA LYS A 322 -7.01 -1.32 -4.29
C LYS A 322 -6.80 -2.18 -5.54
N LYS A 323 -7.79 -2.99 -5.92
CA LYS A 323 -7.74 -3.80 -7.14
C LYS A 323 -7.72 -2.95 -8.41
N GLU A 324 -8.50 -1.88 -8.45
CA GLU A 324 -8.50 -0.92 -9.57
C GLU A 324 -7.13 -0.27 -9.74
N ILE A 325 -6.55 0.29 -8.66
CA ILE A 325 -5.19 0.84 -8.68
C ILE A 325 -4.17 -0.23 -9.06
N GLY A 326 -4.27 -1.45 -8.52
CA GLY A 326 -3.36 -2.54 -8.85
C GLY A 326 -3.37 -2.94 -10.32
N ARG A 327 -4.53 -2.90 -10.99
CA ARG A 327 -4.62 -3.09 -12.44
C ARG A 327 -3.89 -1.99 -13.21
N GLU A 328 -4.05 -0.74 -12.80
CA GLU A 328 -3.35 0.38 -13.43
C GLU A 328 -1.83 0.31 -13.24
N VAL A 329 -1.37 -0.05 -12.03
CA VAL A 329 0.06 -0.27 -11.76
C VAL A 329 0.60 -1.37 -12.68
N ARG A 330 -0.10 -2.50 -12.78
CA ARG A 330 0.31 -3.60 -13.68
C ARG A 330 0.35 -3.17 -15.14
N ARG A 331 -0.62 -2.38 -15.61
CA ARG A 331 -0.69 -1.95 -17.02
C ARG A 331 0.51 -1.10 -17.43
N VAL A 332 1.04 -0.28 -16.53
CA VAL A 332 2.19 0.60 -16.81
C VAL A 332 3.53 0.05 -16.32
N LEU A 333 3.55 -1.17 -15.81
CA LEU A 333 4.74 -1.84 -15.27
C LEU A 333 5.65 -2.30 -16.44
N PRO A 334 6.90 -1.82 -16.54
CA PRO A 334 7.85 -2.30 -17.54
C PRO A 334 8.33 -3.71 -17.17
N ALA A 335 7.98 -4.71 -17.97
CA ALA A 335 8.23 -6.12 -17.65
C ALA A 335 9.71 -6.44 -17.36
N GLU A 336 10.63 -5.90 -18.18
CA GLU A 336 12.08 -6.13 -18.06
C GLU A 336 12.72 -5.52 -16.81
N ARG A 337 12.05 -4.55 -16.17
CA ARG A 337 12.56 -3.81 -15.00
C ARG A 337 11.49 -3.69 -13.91
N ALA A 338 10.71 -4.74 -13.72
CA ALA A 338 9.58 -4.78 -12.79
C ALA A 338 9.99 -4.43 -11.35
N GLY A 339 11.08 -5.03 -10.87
CA GLY A 339 11.64 -4.78 -9.54
C GLY A 339 12.03 -3.32 -9.34
N ASP A 340 12.78 -2.75 -10.29
CA ASP A 340 13.19 -1.35 -10.26
C ASP A 340 11.99 -0.41 -10.29
N PHE A 341 10.98 -0.70 -11.12
CA PHE A 341 9.77 0.10 -11.19
C PHE A 341 9.00 0.12 -9.87
N ASN A 342 8.85 -1.05 -9.23
CA ASN A 342 8.23 -1.14 -7.91
C ASN A 342 9.04 -0.36 -6.85
N GLN A 343 10.36 -0.50 -6.82
CA GLN A 343 11.21 0.27 -5.90
C GLN A 343 11.16 1.77 -6.18
N ALA A 344 11.10 2.18 -7.45
CA ALA A 344 10.99 3.57 -7.86
C ALA A 344 9.67 4.20 -7.40
N LEU A 345 8.57 3.46 -7.43
CA LEU A 345 7.28 3.93 -6.89
C LEU A 345 7.33 4.15 -5.38
N MET A 346 8.00 3.25 -4.66
CA MET A 346 8.20 3.39 -3.21
C MET A 346 9.08 4.61 -2.88
N ASP A 347 10.14 4.82 -3.66
CA ASP A 347 11.07 5.95 -3.51
C ASP A 347 10.35 7.27 -3.84
N LEU A 348 9.63 7.32 -4.95
CA LEU A 348 8.81 8.47 -5.34
C LEU A 348 7.79 8.81 -4.24
N GLY A 349 7.06 7.81 -3.75
CA GLY A 349 6.07 7.99 -2.70
C GLY A 349 6.68 8.49 -1.39
N SER A 350 7.86 8.00 -1.01
CA SER A 350 8.48 8.34 0.27
C SER A 350 9.26 9.66 0.26
N ALA A 351 9.87 10.04 -0.86
CA ALA A 351 10.73 11.22 -0.96
C ALA A 351 10.08 12.44 -1.63
N VAL A 352 9.13 12.22 -2.55
CA VAL A 352 8.57 13.30 -3.40
C VAL A 352 7.06 13.45 -3.18
N CYS A 353 6.30 12.38 -3.38
CA CYS A 353 4.84 12.37 -3.27
C CYS A 353 4.41 12.11 -1.80
N LEU A 354 4.72 13.06 -0.92
CA LEU A 354 4.67 12.89 0.54
C LEU A 354 3.24 12.68 1.08
N PRO A 355 3.03 11.83 2.11
CA PRO A 355 1.70 11.56 2.69
C PRO A 355 1.18 12.64 3.64
N ASN A 356 2.07 13.41 4.28
CA ASN A 356 1.74 14.43 5.26
C ASN A 356 2.37 15.75 4.81
N GLY A 357 1.55 16.73 4.47
CA GLY A 357 2.01 18.01 3.93
C GLY A 357 2.08 18.03 2.41
N GLN A 358 2.60 19.14 1.88
CA GLN A 358 2.64 19.41 0.44
C GLN A 358 3.64 18.44 -0.25
N PRO A 359 3.23 17.74 -1.31
CA PRO A 359 4.17 16.97 -2.11
C PRO A 359 5.13 17.89 -2.86
N LEU A 360 6.33 17.39 -3.16
CA LEU A 360 7.36 18.11 -3.91
C LEU A 360 7.12 17.97 -5.43
N CYS A 361 5.96 18.42 -5.93
CA CYS A 361 5.53 18.18 -7.30
C CYS A 361 6.54 18.64 -8.36
N GLY A 362 7.27 19.75 -8.15
CA GLY A 362 8.31 20.21 -9.07
C GLY A 362 9.57 19.31 -9.15
N GLN A 363 9.67 18.29 -8.30
CA GLN A 363 10.70 17.24 -8.36
C GLN A 363 10.13 15.90 -8.87
N CYS A 364 8.83 15.86 -9.18
CA CYS A 364 8.15 14.64 -9.58
C CYS A 364 8.32 14.40 -11.09
N PRO A 365 8.82 13.23 -11.53
CA PRO A 365 8.92 12.91 -12.96
C PRO A 365 7.55 12.87 -13.67
N TRP A 366 6.46 12.82 -12.91
CA TRP A 366 5.09 12.73 -13.42
C TRP A 366 4.28 14.02 -13.23
N GLU A 367 4.93 15.14 -12.89
CA GLU A 367 4.29 16.45 -12.68
C GLU A 367 3.29 16.80 -13.80
N ASN A 368 3.74 16.73 -15.06
CA ASN A 368 2.97 17.12 -16.24
C ASN A 368 1.77 16.22 -16.58
N VAL A 369 1.62 15.08 -15.91
CA VAL A 369 0.55 14.10 -16.16
C VAL A 369 -0.29 13.81 -14.92
N CYS A 370 0.13 14.28 -13.74
CA CYS A 370 -0.60 14.11 -12.49
C CYS A 370 -1.89 14.93 -12.46
N GLN A 371 -3.04 14.25 -12.42
CA GLN A 371 -4.35 14.90 -12.43
C GLN A 371 -4.61 15.73 -11.17
N ALA A 372 -4.26 15.21 -9.99
CA ALA A 372 -4.41 15.96 -8.75
C ALA A 372 -3.55 17.23 -8.73
N HIS A 373 -2.35 17.18 -9.32
CA HIS A 373 -1.46 18.34 -9.40
C HIS A 373 -2.01 19.41 -10.34
N LYS A 374 -2.46 19.02 -11.54
CA LYS A 374 -3.11 19.94 -12.49
C LYS A 374 -4.35 20.64 -11.91
N ALA A 375 -5.04 19.96 -10.99
CA ALA A 375 -6.20 20.50 -10.30
C ALA A 375 -5.85 21.29 -9.02
N GLY A 376 -4.61 21.25 -8.53
CA GLY A 376 -4.22 21.82 -7.23
C GLY A 376 -4.89 21.13 -6.04
N ARG A 377 -5.14 19.82 -6.14
CA ARG A 377 -5.92 19.01 -5.19
C ARG A 377 -5.15 17.82 -4.62
N GLU A 378 -3.81 17.87 -4.58
CA GLU A 378 -2.98 16.74 -4.14
C GLU A 378 -3.26 16.33 -2.69
N LEU A 379 -3.67 17.28 -1.85
CA LEU A 379 -4.01 17.04 -0.45
C LEU A 379 -5.36 16.35 -0.24
N ASP A 380 -6.23 16.34 -1.26
CA ASP A 380 -7.51 15.63 -1.21
C ASP A 380 -7.33 14.11 -1.39
N PHE A 381 -6.16 13.67 -1.86
CA PHE A 381 -5.87 12.29 -2.21
C PHE A 381 -4.68 11.73 -1.41
N PRO A 382 -4.73 10.44 -1.02
CA PRO A 382 -5.81 9.50 -1.23
C PRO A 382 -6.97 9.71 -0.24
N VAL A 383 -8.19 9.41 -0.68
CA VAL A 383 -9.35 9.38 0.21
C VAL A 383 -9.23 8.21 1.18
N LYS A 384 -9.39 8.47 2.48
CA LYS A 384 -9.35 7.47 3.54
C LYS A 384 -10.51 7.68 4.49
N ALA A 385 -11.12 6.59 4.95
CA ALA A 385 -12.07 6.66 6.07
C ALA A 385 -11.44 7.30 7.31
N ARG A 386 -12.23 8.08 8.05
CA ARG A 386 -11.83 8.66 9.33
C ARG A 386 -11.52 7.52 10.31
N LYS A 387 -10.32 7.54 10.91
CA LYS A 387 -9.95 6.57 11.94
C LYS A 387 -10.85 6.72 13.16
N LYS A 388 -11.28 5.60 13.74
CA LYS A 388 -11.94 5.58 15.06
C LYS A 388 -10.99 6.14 16.12
N ALA A 389 -11.55 6.79 17.14
CA ALA A 389 -10.80 7.18 18.32
C ALA A 389 -10.21 5.94 18.99
N ARG A 390 -8.99 6.07 19.54
CA ARG A 390 -8.35 4.98 20.28
C ARG A 390 -9.05 4.80 21.62
N LYS A 391 -9.12 3.55 22.09
CA LYS A 391 -9.51 3.25 23.48
C LYS A 391 -8.36 3.62 24.40
N ILE A 392 -8.63 4.40 25.45
CA ILE A 392 -7.64 4.70 26.50
C ILE A 392 -7.75 3.61 27.57
N GLU A 393 -6.61 3.07 27.97
CA GLU A 393 -6.50 2.09 29.07
C GLU A 393 -5.53 2.62 30.12
N GLU A 394 -6.01 2.71 31.35
CA GLU A 394 -5.21 3.08 32.52
C GLU A 394 -4.55 1.83 33.11
N LYS A 395 -3.28 1.93 33.49
CA LYS A 395 -2.50 0.83 34.06
C LYS A 395 -1.62 1.28 35.22
N GLY A 396 -1.51 0.43 36.24
CA GLY A 396 -0.43 0.49 37.24
C GLY A 396 0.70 -0.46 36.81
N VAL A 397 1.92 0.04 36.68
CA VAL A 397 3.12 -0.75 36.34
C VAL A 397 4.02 -0.86 37.55
N PHE A 398 4.49 -2.07 37.84
CA PHE A 398 5.21 -2.38 39.08
C PHE A 398 6.60 -2.95 38.76
N LEU A 399 7.64 -2.21 39.15
CA LEU A 399 9.03 -2.63 39.07
C LEU A 399 9.40 -3.30 40.38
N ILE A 400 9.33 -4.64 40.43
CA ILE A 400 9.49 -5.40 41.67
C ILE A 400 10.91 -5.96 41.74
N GLU A 401 11.67 -5.50 42.73
CA GLU A 401 13.06 -5.86 42.99
C GLU A 401 13.17 -6.70 44.25
N VAL A 402 13.89 -7.83 44.20
CA VAL A 402 14.26 -8.63 45.37
C VAL A 402 15.77 -8.66 45.53
N GLU A 403 16.25 -8.60 46.76
CA GLU A 403 17.69 -8.70 47.02
C GLU A 403 18.18 -10.11 46.66
N ASN A 404 19.19 -10.16 45.79
CA ASN A 404 19.90 -11.37 45.43
C ASN A 404 21.09 -11.55 46.36
N VAL A 405 20.84 -12.31 47.43
CA VAL A 405 21.87 -12.79 48.34
C VAL A 405 22.55 -13.99 47.68
N SER A 406 23.51 -13.73 46.79
CA SER A 406 24.38 -14.77 46.24
C SER A 406 25.63 -14.94 47.13
N ASP A 407 25.99 -16.20 47.38
CA ASP A 407 26.96 -16.63 48.39
C ASP A 407 28.29 -15.85 48.34
N GLY A 408 28.47 -14.93 49.30
CA GLY A 408 29.76 -14.35 49.65
C GLY A 408 30.20 -13.08 48.90
N SER A 409 29.40 -12.51 47.99
CA SER A 409 29.71 -11.20 47.40
C SER A 409 29.22 -10.06 48.30
N SER A 410 30.05 -9.03 48.53
CA SER A 410 29.73 -7.88 49.38
C SER A 410 28.88 -6.80 48.70
N GLU A 411 28.36 -7.07 47.50
CA GLU A 411 27.50 -6.15 46.75
C GLU A 411 26.06 -6.66 46.75
N SER A 412 25.15 -5.88 47.34
CA SER A 412 23.70 -6.13 47.22
C SER A 412 23.28 -5.97 45.76
N SER A 413 23.06 -7.09 45.07
CA SER A 413 22.48 -7.11 43.74
C SER A 413 20.97 -7.32 43.82
N TRP A 414 20.21 -6.78 42.86
CA TRP A 414 18.76 -6.85 42.86
C TRP A 414 18.27 -7.56 41.61
N ASP A 415 17.53 -8.65 41.79
CA ASP A 415 16.81 -9.31 40.70
C ASP A 415 15.45 -8.63 40.51
N ILE A 416 15.00 -8.54 39.26
CA ILE A 416 13.71 -7.98 38.90
C ILE A 416 12.73 -9.07 38.49
N LEU A 417 11.48 -8.94 38.90
CA LEU A 417 10.39 -9.80 38.45
C LEU A 417 9.90 -9.39 37.06
N LEU A 418 9.92 -10.32 36.12
CA LEU A 418 9.31 -10.19 34.79
C LEU A 418 8.17 -11.19 34.62
N HIS A 419 7.24 -10.86 33.73
CA HIS A 419 6.11 -11.68 33.35
C HIS A 419 6.10 -11.93 31.84
N LYS A 420 5.95 -13.17 31.39
CA LYS A 420 5.71 -13.52 29.99
C LYS A 420 4.22 -13.40 29.71
N ARG A 421 3.87 -12.51 28.77
CA ARG A 421 2.48 -12.27 28.39
C ARG A 421 1.87 -13.49 27.71
N SER A 422 0.56 -13.65 27.86
CA SER A 422 -0.25 -14.65 27.15
C SER A 422 0.04 -14.69 25.64
N PRO A 423 -0.05 -15.87 24.98
CA PRO A 423 0.07 -16.00 23.52
C PRO A 423 -1.06 -15.31 22.74
N HIS A 424 -2.06 -14.77 23.43
CA HIS A 424 -3.20 -14.10 22.84
C HIS A 424 -3.29 -12.62 23.26
N GLY A 425 -3.91 -11.81 22.40
CA GLY A 425 -4.14 -10.40 22.68
C GLY A 425 -2.97 -9.49 22.28
N LEU A 426 -2.81 -8.39 23.01
CA LEU A 426 -1.82 -7.35 22.71
C LEU A 426 -0.43 -7.75 23.21
N LEU A 427 0.59 -7.57 22.36
CA LEU A 427 1.98 -7.92 22.67
C LEU A 427 2.15 -9.37 23.19
N PRO A 428 1.63 -10.37 22.44
CA PRO A 428 1.65 -11.75 22.92
C PRO A 428 3.09 -12.26 23.06
N ASP A 429 3.33 -13.22 23.96
CA ASP A 429 4.61 -13.86 24.35
C ASP A 429 5.80 -12.94 24.64
N LEU A 430 5.59 -11.63 24.75
CA LEU A 430 6.64 -10.71 25.16
C LEU A 430 6.74 -10.63 26.68
N TRP A 431 7.90 -10.23 27.15
CA TRP A 431 8.15 -10.02 28.57
C TRP A 431 7.68 -8.62 28.98
N GLU A 432 7.17 -8.49 30.19
CA GLU A 432 6.70 -7.23 30.75
C GLU A 432 7.02 -7.10 32.23
N PHE A 433 6.95 -5.86 32.71
CA PHE A 433 6.85 -5.62 34.13
C PHE A 433 5.43 -5.97 34.61
N PRO A 434 5.27 -6.58 35.80
CA PRO A 434 3.96 -6.78 36.41
C PRO A 434 3.11 -5.52 36.31
N ASN A 435 1.86 -5.66 35.82
CA ASN A 435 0.94 -4.55 35.72
C ASN A 435 -0.50 -4.96 36.00
N ALA A 436 -1.33 -3.98 36.36
CA ALA A 436 -2.74 -4.15 36.64
C ALA A 436 -3.56 -3.04 35.99
N GLU A 437 -4.83 -3.33 35.69
CA GLU A 437 -5.76 -2.33 35.15
C GLU A 437 -6.12 -1.28 36.20
N GLY A 438 -6.31 -0.05 35.72
CA GLY A 438 -6.74 1.09 36.52
C GLY A 438 -5.63 2.10 36.78
N LYS A 439 -6.04 3.27 37.27
CA LYS A 439 -5.13 4.34 37.69
C LYS A 439 -4.75 4.14 39.15
N TYR A 440 -3.45 4.07 39.43
CA TYR A 440 -2.92 3.84 40.76
C TYR A 440 -2.39 5.15 41.35
N THR A 441 -2.59 5.34 42.66
CA THR A 441 -1.80 6.25 43.51
C THR A 441 -0.78 5.42 44.28
N LEU A 442 0.14 6.06 44.98
CA LEU A 442 1.16 5.36 45.79
C LEU A 442 0.51 4.48 46.87
N GLU A 443 -0.57 4.95 47.50
CA GLU A 443 -1.34 4.20 48.50
C GLU A 443 -2.01 2.97 47.88
N LYS A 444 -2.72 3.14 46.75
CA LYS A 444 -3.36 2.02 46.03
C LYS A 444 -2.34 0.99 45.55
N ALA A 445 -1.17 1.44 45.11
CA ALA A 445 -0.09 0.54 44.68
C ALA A 445 0.46 -0.27 45.87
N ARG A 446 0.66 0.38 47.03
CA ARG A 446 1.06 -0.32 48.26
C ARG A 446 0.02 -1.37 48.68
N GLU A 447 -1.25 -1.00 48.78
CA GLU A 447 -2.33 -1.94 49.15
C GLU A 447 -2.44 -3.11 48.16
N TYR A 448 -2.29 -2.84 46.86
CA TYR A 448 -2.30 -3.87 45.83
C TYR A 448 -1.14 -4.86 46.03
N MET A 449 0.06 -4.34 46.32
CA MET A 449 1.25 -5.16 46.52
C MET A 449 1.18 -5.95 47.83
N GLU A 450 0.74 -5.36 48.93
CA GLU A 450 0.55 -6.06 50.22
C GLU A 450 -0.41 -7.25 50.07
N LYS A 451 -1.52 -7.09 49.34
CA LYS A 451 -2.45 -8.18 49.03
C LYS A 451 -1.80 -9.30 48.21
N ARG A 452 -0.93 -8.94 47.26
CA ARG A 452 -0.18 -9.91 46.42
C ARG A 452 0.92 -10.63 47.18
N LEU A 453 1.55 -9.97 48.15
CA LEU A 453 2.62 -10.50 48.98
C LEU A 453 2.12 -11.25 50.22
N HIS A 454 0.82 -11.19 50.53
CA HIS A 454 0.26 -11.89 51.68
C HIS A 454 0.56 -13.40 51.63
N GLY A 455 1.31 -13.89 52.62
CA GLY A 455 1.76 -15.28 52.72
C GLY A 455 2.92 -15.64 51.79
N SER A 456 3.55 -14.68 51.10
CA SER A 456 4.66 -14.94 50.16
C SER A 456 6.02 -15.20 50.80
N GLY A 457 6.24 -14.80 52.06
CA GLY A 457 7.56 -14.72 52.67
C GLY A 457 8.34 -13.43 52.37
N TYR A 458 7.74 -12.46 51.67
CA TYR A 458 8.35 -11.16 51.37
C TYR A 458 7.51 -10.02 51.92
N ILE A 459 8.19 -8.97 52.39
CA ILE A 459 7.59 -7.70 52.82
C ILE A 459 8.15 -6.54 52.00
N ILE A 460 7.36 -5.46 51.90
CA ILE A 460 7.78 -4.24 51.23
C ILE A 460 8.75 -3.49 52.13
N GLU A 461 10.01 -3.39 51.71
CA GLU A 461 11.02 -2.55 52.36
C GLU A 461 10.84 -1.08 51.92
N GLN A 462 10.70 -0.86 50.61
CA GLN A 462 10.60 0.46 50.02
C GLN A 462 9.62 0.49 48.84
N ILE A 463 8.92 1.61 48.70
CA ILE A 463 8.11 1.94 47.52
C ILE A 463 8.45 3.35 47.01
N ASP A 464 8.75 3.47 45.72
CA ASP A 464 9.03 4.74 45.06
C ASP A 464 8.09 4.96 43.86
N ALA A 465 7.58 6.18 43.69
CA ALA A 465 6.88 6.54 42.46
C ALA A 465 7.89 6.76 41.32
N LEU A 466 7.68 6.09 40.17
CA LEU A 466 8.50 6.23 38.97
C LEU A 466 7.97 7.28 37.98
N GLY A 467 6.75 7.78 38.23
CA GLY A 467 6.02 8.72 37.37
C GLY A 467 5.22 8.04 36.27
N ASP A 468 4.58 8.88 35.45
CA ASP A 468 3.62 8.44 34.45
C ASP A 468 4.29 8.16 33.10
N GLY A 469 3.93 7.03 32.51
CA GLY A 469 4.32 6.62 31.17
C GLY A 469 3.12 6.65 30.23
N LYS A 470 3.37 6.92 28.95
CA LYS A 470 2.32 6.87 27.91
C LYS A 470 2.83 6.11 26.70
N HIS A 471 2.02 5.19 26.19
CA HIS A 471 2.33 4.48 24.96
C HIS A 471 1.11 4.43 24.02
N ILE A 472 1.35 4.65 22.72
CA ILE A 472 0.29 4.75 21.72
C ILE A 472 0.41 3.58 20.74
N PHE A 473 -0.60 2.71 20.73
CA PHE A 473 -0.80 1.70 19.70
C PHE A 473 -1.73 2.23 18.60
N SER A 474 -1.93 1.43 17.53
CA SER A 474 -2.84 1.81 16.45
C SER A 474 -4.31 1.89 16.87
N HIS A 475 -4.73 1.08 17.86
CA HIS A 475 -6.14 0.96 18.29
C HIS A 475 -6.37 1.27 19.78
N VAL A 476 -5.31 1.27 20.59
CA VAL A 476 -5.35 1.49 22.06
C VAL A 476 -4.26 2.48 22.45
N GLU A 477 -4.47 3.18 23.56
CA GLU A 477 -3.49 4.07 24.18
C GLU A 477 -3.36 3.70 25.66
N TRP A 478 -2.15 3.36 26.09
CA TRP A 478 -1.86 3.04 27.49
C TRP A 478 -1.39 4.27 28.24
N HIS A 479 -2.07 4.58 29.33
CA HIS A 479 -1.71 5.59 30.32
C HIS A 479 -1.27 4.82 31.56
N MET A 480 0.00 4.90 31.90
CA MET A 480 0.63 4.06 32.91
C MET A 480 1.11 4.91 34.08
N SER A 481 0.88 4.43 35.30
CA SER A 481 1.41 4.98 36.54
C SER A 481 2.39 3.97 37.13
N GLY A 482 3.66 4.35 37.29
CA GLY A 482 4.72 3.41 37.64
C GLY A 482 5.17 3.50 39.08
N TYR A 483 5.46 2.34 39.68
CA TYR A 483 5.92 2.22 41.06
C TYR A 483 7.04 1.19 41.15
N ARG A 484 8.11 1.50 41.88
CA ARG A 484 9.17 0.54 42.23
C ARG A 484 8.90 0.00 43.62
N PHE A 485 9.02 -1.31 43.78
CA PHE A 485 8.96 -2.00 45.06
C PHE A 485 10.28 -2.71 45.30
N ARG A 486 10.93 -2.43 46.43
CA ARG A 486 12.00 -3.28 46.94
C ARG A 486 11.45 -4.17 48.01
N LEU A 487 11.65 -5.46 47.82
CA LEU A 487 11.15 -6.50 48.69
C LEU A 487 12.31 -7.14 49.43
N MET A 488 12.11 -7.35 50.73
CA MET A 488 13.02 -8.11 51.58
C MET A 488 12.30 -9.34 52.13
N LYS A 489 13.07 -10.35 52.53
CA LYS A 489 12.51 -11.55 53.16
C LYS A 489 11.92 -11.22 54.53
N ALA A 490 10.73 -11.74 54.81
CA ALA A 490 10.12 -11.65 56.12
C ALA A 490 10.95 -12.46 57.15
N PRO A 491 11.25 -11.91 58.34
CA PRO A 491 11.97 -12.65 59.38
C PRO A 491 11.16 -13.88 59.84
N GLY A 492 11.73 -15.08 59.70
CA GLY A 492 11.20 -16.30 60.32
C GLY A 492 10.19 -17.13 59.51
N GLU A 493 9.85 -16.77 58.28
CA GLU A 493 8.95 -17.57 57.43
C GLU A 493 9.71 -18.55 56.51
N LYS A 494 9.20 -19.79 56.39
CA LYS A 494 9.64 -20.74 55.36
C LYS A 494 8.95 -20.42 54.04
N GLN A 495 9.71 -20.50 52.95
CA GLN A 495 9.35 -20.17 51.57
C GLN A 495 7.96 -20.67 51.13
N ASN A 496 7.21 -19.82 50.43
CA ASN A 496 5.97 -20.21 49.75
C ASN A 496 6.25 -20.58 48.27
N ALA A 497 5.56 -21.60 47.76
CA ALA A 497 5.86 -22.34 46.52
C ALA A 497 5.78 -21.50 45.22
N ILE A 498 5.01 -20.40 45.18
CA ILE A 498 4.92 -19.53 43.99
C ILE A 498 6.22 -18.75 43.76
N TRP A 499 6.89 -18.33 44.84
CA TRP A 499 8.15 -17.58 44.79
C TRP A 499 9.38 -18.51 44.73
N GLU A 500 9.24 -19.79 45.11
CA GLU A 500 10.22 -20.83 44.76
C GLU A 500 10.12 -21.28 43.29
N ASN A 501 8.92 -21.41 42.72
CA ASN A 501 8.73 -21.80 41.32
C ASN A 501 9.26 -20.76 40.33
N ALA A 502 9.10 -19.46 40.62
CA ALA A 502 9.72 -18.37 39.85
C ALA A 502 11.28 -18.40 39.87
N ARG A 503 11.89 -19.21 40.76
CA ARG A 503 13.32 -19.49 40.83
C ARG A 503 13.70 -20.92 40.37
N LYS A 504 12.76 -21.85 40.14
CA LYS A 504 13.03 -23.28 39.90
C LYS A 504 12.27 -23.95 38.74
N SER A 505 11.27 -23.35 38.09
CA SER A 505 10.50 -24.05 37.05
C SER A 505 10.90 -23.65 35.63
N GLU A 506 11.55 -24.58 34.92
CA GLU A 506 11.57 -24.61 33.46
C GLU A 506 10.25 -25.14 32.88
N GLU A 507 9.33 -25.65 33.71
CA GLU A 507 8.00 -26.07 33.29
C GLU A 507 6.90 -25.53 34.22
N ALA A 508 6.02 -24.70 33.62
CA ALA A 508 4.82 -24.06 34.15
C ALA A 508 4.98 -22.74 34.96
N GLY A 509 4.95 -21.61 34.24
CA GLY A 509 4.11 -20.47 34.65
C GLY A 509 4.75 -19.07 34.63
N GLU A 510 4.78 -18.43 33.46
CA GLU A 510 4.69 -16.97 33.22
C GLU A 510 5.59 -15.96 33.98
N TRP A 511 6.28 -16.26 35.08
CA TRP A 511 6.98 -15.27 35.92
C TRP A 511 8.42 -15.68 36.25
N ILE A 512 9.39 -14.77 36.14
CA ILE A 512 10.80 -15.05 36.43
C ILE A 512 11.47 -13.91 37.19
N PHE A 513 12.41 -14.25 38.07
CA PHE A 513 13.40 -13.30 38.60
C PHE A 513 14.69 -13.38 37.81
N VAL A 514 15.15 -12.24 37.35
CA VAL A 514 16.40 -12.14 36.58
C VAL A 514 17.20 -10.93 37.01
N SER A 515 18.51 -11.00 36.85
CA SER A 515 19.34 -9.82 37.04
C SER A 515 18.92 -8.73 36.06
N LYS A 516 19.10 -7.46 36.46
CA LYS A 516 18.82 -6.32 35.59
C LYS A 516 19.59 -6.37 34.27
N GLN A 517 20.78 -6.94 34.27
CA GLN A 517 21.59 -7.12 33.07
C GLN A 517 20.93 -8.13 32.13
N LYS A 518 20.59 -9.34 32.61
CA LYS A 518 19.90 -10.35 31.82
C LYS A 518 18.55 -9.86 31.29
N ALA A 519 17.78 -9.14 32.12
CA ALA A 519 16.54 -8.48 31.69
C ALA A 519 16.74 -7.55 30.48
N LYS A 520 17.88 -6.85 30.39
CA LYS A 520 18.20 -5.96 29.25
C LYS A 520 18.70 -6.72 28.03
N GLU A 521 19.43 -7.82 28.22
CA GLU A 521 20.19 -8.50 27.16
C GLU A 521 19.44 -9.68 26.54
N GLU A 522 18.64 -10.42 27.31
CA GLU A 522 18.05 -11.70 26.89
C GLU A 522 16.54 -11.59 26.67
N TYR A 523 15.84 -10.79 27.49
CA TYR A 523 14.38 -10.74 27.48
C TYR A 523 13.85 -9.57 26.65
N ALA A 524 12.88 -9.84 25.78
CA ALA A 524 12.25 -8.85 24.91
C ALA A 524 11.13 -8.09 25.65
N ILE A 525 11.46 -6.92 26.19
CA ILE A 525 10.54 -6.02 26.86
C ILE A 525 10.12 -4.93 25.85
N PRO A 526 8.84 -4.87 25.45
CA PRO A 526 8.41 -4.00 24.37
C PRO A 526 8.55 -2.54 24.73
N SER A 527 8.68 -1.68 23.72
CA SER A 527 8.77 -0.22 23.87
C SER A 527 7.56 0.42 24.57
N ALA A 528 6.47 -0.33 24.75
CA ALA A 528 5.38 0.00 25.66
C ALA A 528 5.85 0.31 27.08
N PHE A 529 6.88 -0.38 27.55
CA PHE A 529 7.45 -0.21 28.89
C PHE A 529 8.79 0.55 28.89
N GLU A 530 9.18 1.17 27.78
CA GLU A 530 10.50 1.81 27.62
C GLU A 530 10.79 2.85 28.72
N TYR A 531 9.77 3.61 29.14
CA TYR A 531 9.91 4.59 30.22
C TYR A 531 10.36 3.94 31.53
N TYR A 532 9.86 2.75 31.85
CA TYR A 532 10.21 2.01 33.07
C TYR A 532 11.47 1.17 32.88
N LYS A 533 11.70 0.62 31.69
CA LYS A 533 12.92 -0.12 31.33
C LYS A 533 14.18 0.72 31.50
N LYS A 534 14.13 2.02 31.16
CA LYS A 534 15.23 2.98 31.41
C LYS A 534 15.49 3.28 32.88
N ARG A 535 14.53 2.96 33.75
CA ARG A 535 14.59 3.16 35.21
C ARG A 535 14.87 1.85 35.95
N MET A 536 15.20 0.77 35.24
CA MET A 536 15.72 -0.47 35.82
C MET A 536 17.23 -0.36 35.99
#